data_AF-A0A2R6CTF3-F1
#
_entry.id   AF-A0A2R6CTF3-F1
#
_cell.length_a   1.000
_cell.length_b   1.000
_cell.length_c   1.000
_cell.angle_alpha   90.00
_cell.angle_beta   90.00
_cell.angle_gamma   90.00
#
_symmetry.space_group_name_H-M   'P 1'
#
loop_
_entity.id
_entity.type
_entity.pdbx_description
1 polymer ?
#
loop_
_entity_poly.entity_id
_entity_poly.type
_entity_poly.pdbx_seq_one_letter_code
_entity_poly.pdbx_strand_id
1 'polypeptide(L)'
;MSAPRTATREDLPSAGYYQLTKAVLYREFLLFVRYPANAIGGIIISLFFFGVLFFGGRMLAGQALDDSLEGLIVGYFLWTLSVGAYQSISNDIGSEVQWGTLERHIMTPFGFAPVALLKGVAK
;
A
#
# COMPACT_ATOMS: atom_id res chain seq x y z
N MET A 1 34.72 7.70 40.19
CA MET A 1 33.37 7.11 40.21
C MET A 1 32.45 8.11 39.51
N SER A 2 32.32 7.98 38.19
CA SER A 2 31.73 8.99 37.30
C SER A 2 30.25 8.64 37.09
N ALA A 3 29.35 9.56 37.44
CA ALA A 3 27.91 9.34 37.35
C ALA A 3 27.44 9.11 35.90
N PRO A 4 26.40 8.28 35.66
CA PRO A 4 25.82 8.09 34.33
C PRO A 4 25.11 9.38 33.90
N ARG A 5 25.46 9.87 32.70
CA ARG A 5 24.77 11.00 32.04
C ARG A 5 23.33 10.58 31.78
N THR A 6 22.38 11.10 32.55
CA THR A 6 20.95 11.04 32.20
C THR A 6 20.73 11.94 31.01
N ALA A 7 20.68 11.36 29.80
CA ALA A 7 20.21 12.09 28.62
C ALA A 7 18.78 12.55 28.89
N THR A 8 18.61 13.86 29.10
CA THR A 8 17.31 14.51 29.22
C THR A 8 16.55 14.27 27.91
N ARG A 9 15.25 13.96 27.97
CA ARG A 9 14.42 13.65 26.79
C ARG A 9 14.40 14.74 25.71
N GLU A 10 14.99 15.90 25.98
CA GLU A 10 15.18 17.03 25.08
C GLU A 10 16.25 16.80 24.00
N ASP A 11 17.13 15.79 24.16
CA ASP A 11 18.25 15.52 23.25
C ASP A 11 17.88 14.63 22.05
N LEU A 12 16.65 14.10 22.00
CA LEU A 12 16.17 13.30 20.87
C LEU A 12 15.67 14.26 19.80
N PRO A 13 16.25 14.26 18.57
CA PRO A 13 15.74 15.06 17.47
C PRO A 13 14.24 14.78 17.35
N SER A 14 13.41 15.82 17.43
CA SER A 14 11.99 15.68 17.16
C SER A 14 11.88 15.09 15.76
N ALA A 15 11.51 13.82 15.67
CA ALA A 15 11.39 13.16 14.39
C ALA A 15 10.32 13.94 13.62
N GLY A 16 10.72 14.62 12.55
CA GLY A 16 9.79 15.40 11.73
C GLY A 16 9.01 14.47 10.82
N TYR A 17 7.83 14.91 10.35
CA TYR A 17 7.06 14.21 9.32
C TYR A 17 7.91 13.85 8.09
N TYR A 18 8.87 14.71 7.72
CA TYR A 18 9.82 14.46 6.64
C TYR A 18 10.67 13.19 6.84
N GLN A 19 11.19 12.97 8.05
CA GLN A 19 11.99 11.78 8.36
C GLN A 19 11.12 10.52 8.32
N LEU A 20 9.86 10.64 8.74
CA LEU A 20 8.90 9.55 8.71
C LEU A 20 8.54 9.16 7.27
N THR A 21 8.20 10.13 6.43
CA THR A 21 7.93 9.91 5.00
C THR A 21 9.13 9.28 4.30
N LYS A 22 10.34 9.80 4.53
CA LYS A 22 11.58 9.23 3.96
C LYS A 22 11.79 7.78 4.40
N ALA A 23 11.56 7.46 5.67
CA ALA A 23 11.71 6.10 6.18
C ALA A 23 10.69 5.12 5.58
N VAL A 24 9.42 5.54 5.43
CA VAL A 24 8.38 4.73 4.80
C VAL A 24 8.70 4.46 3.34
N LEU A 25 9.05 5.50 2.57
CA LEU A 25 9.41 5.35 1.15
C LEU A 25 10.66 4.48 0.96
N TYR A 26 11.67 4.64 1.81
CA TYR A 26 12.88 3.81 1.74
C TYR A 26 12.58 2.34 2.03
N ARG A 27 11.72 2.05 3.02
CA ARG A 27 11.26 0.68 3.30
C ARG A 27 10.54 0.09 2.09
N GLU A 28 9.61 0.84 1.52
CA GLU A 28 8.80 0.35 0.40
C GLU A 28 9.64 0.09 -0.85
N PHE A 29 10.57 1.00 -1.16
CA PHE A 29 11.54 0.81 -2.24
C PHE A 29 12.40 -0.46 -2.03
N LEU A 30 12.89 -0.70 -0.81
CA LEU A 30 13.65 -1.92 -0.49
C LEU A 30 12.80 -3.18 -0.65
N LEU A 31 11.53 -3.16 -0.25
CA LEU A 31 10.61 -4.28 -0.43
C LEU A 31 10.37 -4.56 -1.91
N PHE A 32 10.19 -3.53 -2.74
CA PHE A 32 10.05 -3.66 -4.18
C PHE A 32 11.28 -4.31 -4.83
N VAL A 33 12.48 -3.84 -4.48
CA VAL A 33 13.74 -4.40 -5.02
C VAL A 33 13.98 -5.84 -4.53
N ARG A 34 13.63 -6.13 -3.27
CA ARG A 34 13.89 -7.44 -2.65
C ARG A 34 12.85 -8.50 -3.00
N TYR A 35 11.60 -8.09 -3.23
CA TYR A 35 10.48 -8.97 -3.52
C TYR A 35 9.70 -8.51 -4.77
N PRO A 36 10.36 -8.38 -5.94
CA PRO A 36 9.73 -7.85 -7.14
C PRO A 36 8.56 -8.72 -7.61
N ALA A 37 8.61 -10.03 -7.37
CA ALA A 37 7.53 -10.95 -7.68
C ALA A 37 6.22 -10.62 -6.93
N ASN A 38 6.30 -10.13 -5.69
CA ASN A 38 5.10 -9.77 -4.92
C ASN A 38 4.41 -8.55 -5.51
N ALA A 39 5.17 -7.54 -5.95
CA ALA A 39 4.63 -6.33 -6.57
C ALA A 39 4.11 -6.60 -8.00
N ILE A 40 4.92 -7.29 -8.81
CA ILE A 40 4.62 -7.52 -10.22
C ILE A 40 3.53 -8.59 -10.41
N GLY A 41 3.46 -9.57 -9.49
CA GLY A 41 2.49 -10.67 -9.58
C GLY A 41 1.04 -10.17 -9.62
N GLY A 42 0.68 -9.21 -8.78
CA GLY A 42 -0.66 -8.60 -8.79
C GLY A 42 -1.00 -7.91 -10.10
N ILE A 43 -0.04 -7.18 -10.67
CA ILE A 43 -0.19 -6.50 -11.97
C ILE A 43 -0.37 -7.52 -13.10
N ILE A 44 0.48 -8.55 -13.16
CA ILE A 44 0.39 -9.60 -14.18
C ILE A 44 -0.97 -10.31 -14.10
N ILE A 45 -1.40 -10.69 -12.90
CA ILE A 45 -2.69 -11.36 -12.70
C ILE A 45 -3.85 -10.45 -13.12
N SER A 46 -3.82 -9.18 -12.73
CA SER A 46 -4.84 -8.21 -13.15
C SER A 46 -4.88 -8.05 -14.67
N LEU A 47 -3.75 -7.84 -15.34
CA LEU A 47 -3.71 -7.73 -16.80
C LEU A 47 -4.13 -9.02 -17.51
N PHE A 48 -3.80 -10.18 -16.95
CA PHE A 48 -4.27 -11.46 -17.47
C PHE A 48 -5.80 -11.57 -17.42
N PHE A 49 -6.41 -11.27 -16.28
CA PHE A 49 -7.87 -11.29 -16.15
C PHE A 49 -8.55 -10.23 -17.02
N PHE A 50 -7.97 -9.03 -17.11
CA PHE A 50 -8.43 -8.02 -18.05
C PHE A 50 -8.41 -8.54 -19.49
N GLY A 51 -7.30 -9.17 -19.91
CA GLY A 51 -7.18 -9.78 -21.24
C GLY A 51 -8.24 -10.84 -21.48
N VAL A 52 -8.46 -11.75 -20.52
CA VAL A 52 -9.52 -12.77 -20.62
C VAL A 52 -10.90 -12.13 -20.77
N LEU A 53 -11.21 -11.11 -19.97
CA LEU A 53 -12.49 -10.41 -20.00
C LEU A 53 -12.68 -9.63 -21.30
N PHE A 54 -11.63 -8.96 -21.79
CA PHE A 54 -11.64 -8.19 -23.02
C PHE A 54 -11.77 -9.09 -24.26
N PHE A 55 -10.87 -10.06 -24.43
CA PHE A 55 -10.88 -10.95 -25.58
C PHE A 55 -12.06 -11.93 -25.55
N GLY A 56 -12.41 -12.45 -24.37
CA GLY A 56 -13.58 -13.31 -24.18
C GLY A 56 -14.88 -12.55 -24.43
N GLY A 57 -14.99 -11.31 -23.94
CA GLY A 57 -16.14 -10.44 -24.22
C GLY A 57 -16.28 -10.12 -25.71
N ARG A 58 -15.18 -9.83 -26.41
CA ARG A 58 -15.20 -9.53 -27.84
C ARG A 58 -15.65 -10.71 -28.70
N MET A 59 -15.29 -11.94 -28.32
CA MET A 59 -15.75 -13.14 -29.02
C MET A 59 -17.25 -13.40 -28.88
N LEU A 60 -17.86 -12.99 -27.75
CA LEU A 60 -19.26 -13.28 -27.45
C LEU A 60 -20.22 -12.15 -27.81
N ALA A 61 -19.77 -10.89 -27.74
CA ALA A 61 -20.61 -9.71 -27.82
C ALA A 61 -19.99 -8.59 -28.68
N GLY A 62 -19.16 -8.94 -29.68
CA GLY A 62 -18.29 -8.04 -30.45
C GLY A 62 -18.78 -6.60 -30.65
N GLN A 63 -19.92 -6.40 -31.30
CA GLN A 63 -20.42 -5.05 -31.62
C GLN A 63 -20.90 -4.28 -30.38
N ALA A 64 -21.60 -4.96 -29.47
CA ALA A 64 -22.07 -4.36 -28.21
C ALA A 64 -20.92 -4.07 -27.22
N LEU A 65 -19.84 -4.84 -27.28
CA LEU A 65 -18.65 -4.64 -26.46
C LEU A 65 -17.79 -3.49 -26.99
N ASP A 66 -17.66 -3.36 -28.31
CA ASP A 66 -16.95 -2.24 -28.92
C ASP A 66 -17.64 -0.90 -28.59
N ASP A 67 -18.96 -0.85 -28.57
CA ASP A 67 -19.76 0.33 -28.17
C ASP A 67 -19.60 0.69 -26.67
N SER A 68 -19.23 -0.29 -25.83
CA SER A 68 -19.08 -0.11 -24.36
C SER A 68 -17.63 -0.23 -23.89
N LEU A 69 -16.67 -0.19 -24.82
CA LEU A 69 -15.26 -0.47 -24.55
C LEU A 69 -14.66 0.46 -23.50
N GLU A 70 -14.95 1.76 -23.61
CA GLU A 70 -14.48 2.76 -22.66
C GLU A 70 -14.98 2.46 -21.24
N GLY A 71 -16.26 2.14 -21.10
CA GLY A 71 -16.88 1.78 -19.83
C GLY A 71 -16.29 0.50 -19.22
N LEU A 72 -15.96 -0.49 -20.05
CA LEU A 72 -15.33 -1.74 -19.62
C LEU A 72 -13.91 -1.49 -19.10
N ILE A 73 -13.10 -0.73 -19.83
CA ILE A 73 -11.74 -0.39 -19.42
C ILE A 73 -11.78 0.41 -18.11
N VAL A 74 -12.51 1.52 -18.09
CA VAL A 74 -12.60 2.39 -16.93
C VAL A 74 -13.17 1.63 -15.73
N GLY A 75 -14.25 0.88 -15.92
CA GLY A 75 -14.89 0.11 -14.85
C GLY A 75 -13.99 -0.97 -14.27
N TYR A 76 -13.29 -1.74 -15.13
CA TYR A 76 -12.37 -2.78 -14.68
C TYR A 76 -11.22 -2.20 -13.86
N PHE A 77 -10.54 -1.18 -14.38
CA PHE A 77 -9.41 -0.57 -13.67
C PHE A 77 -9.86 0.17 -12.42
N LEU A 78 -10.97 0.91 -12.47
CA LEU A 78 -11.52 1.57 -11.29
C LEU A 78 -11.82 0.56 -10.19
N TRP A 79 -12.51 -0.54 -10.53
CA TRP A 79 -12.84 -1.58 -9.55
C TRP A 79 -11.59 -2.28 -9.01
N THR A 80 -10.70 -2.76 -9.88
CA THR A 80 -9.50 -3.50 -9.46
C THR A 80 -8.55 -2.63 -8.63
N LEU A 81 -8.31 -1.38 -9.03
CA LEU A 81 -7.49 -0.45 -8.25
C LEU A 81 -8.16 -0.09 -6.92
N SER A 82 -9.47 0.11 -6.90
CA SER A 82 -10.21 0.40 -5.66
C SER A 82 -10.13 -0.76 -4.68
N VAL A 83 -10.39 -1.99 -5.14
CA VAL A 83 -10.30 -3.21 -4.32
C VAL A 83 -8.86 -3.44 -3.86
N GLY A 84 -7.88 -3.26 -4.75
CA GLY A 84 -6.47 -3.40 -4.41
C GLY A 84 -6.02 -2.43 -3.31
N ALA A 85 -6.39 -1.15 -3.43
CA ALA A 85 -6.11 -0.15 -2.40
C ALA A 85 -6.77 -0.50 -1.06
N TYR A 86 -8.06 -0.86 -1.09
CA TYR A 86 -8.79 -1.28 0.12
C TYR A 86 -8.17 -2.50 0.80
N GLN A 87 -7.84 -3.54 0.03
CA GLN A 87 -7.24 -4.77 0.53
C GLN A 87 -5.83 -4.52 1.09
N SER A 88 -5.02 -3.68 0.42
CA SER A 88 -3.67 -3.40 0.87
C SER A 88 -3.64 -2.79 2.27
N ILE A 89 -4.52 -1.81 2.52
CA ILE A 89 -4.68 -1.14 3.82
C ILE A 89 -5.26 -2.14 4.84
N SER A 90 -6.32 -2.86 4.48
CA SER A 90 -6.97 -3.82 5.38
C SER A 90 -6.01 -4.91 5.86
N ASN A 91 -5.16 -5.43 4.95
CA ASN A 91 -4.17 -6.44 5.28
C ASN A 91 -3.06 -5.89 6.18
N ASP A 92 -2.61 -4.65 5.96
CA ASP A 92 -1.61 -4.03 6.82
C ASP A 92 -2.15 -3.84 8.25
N ILE A 93 -3.36 -3.28 8.39
CA ILE A 93 -4.02 -3.13 9.69
C ILE A 93 -4.21 -4.50 10.36
N GLY A 94 -4.71 -5.48 9.60
CA GLY A 94 -4.92 -6.84 10.08
C GLY A 94 -3.63 -7.48 10.60
N SER A 95 -2.51 -7.29 9.89
CA SER A 95 -1.20 -7.81 10.31
C SER A 95 -0.71 -7.15 11.61
N GLU A 96 -0.89 -5.83 11.76
CA GLU A 96 -0.47 -5.10 12.96
C GLU A 96 -1.28 -5.51 14.21
N VAL A 97 -2.58 -5.77 14.03
CA VAL A 97 -3.47 -6.30 15.07
C VAL A 97 -3.05 -7.72 15.47
N GLN A 98 -2.85 -8.60 14.48
CA GLN A 98 -2.46 -10.00 14.73
C GLN A 98 -1.12 -10.11 15.47
N TRP A 99 -0.18 -9.21 15.19
CA TRP A 99 1.12 -9.17 15.87
C TRP A 99 1.09 -8.45 17.23
N GLY A 100 -0.05 -7.86 17.63
CA GLY A 100 -0.17 -7.08 18.87
C GLY A 100 0.62 -5.75 18.85
N THR A 101 1.03 -5.29 17.66
CA THR A 101 1.89 -4.09 17.50
C THR A 101 1.09 -2.81 17.30
N LEU A 102 -0.23 -2.93 17.10
CA LEU A 102 -1.12 -1.79 16.90
C LEU A 102 -1.02 -0.76 18.04
N GLU A 103 -0.94 -1.22 19.29
CA GLU A 103 -0.84 -0.37 20.47
C GLU A 103 0.39 0.54 20.43
N ARG A 104 1.52 0.00 19.94
CA ARG A 104 2.76 0.77 19.80
C ARG A 104 2.62 1.91 18.81
N HIS A 105 1.86 1.73 17.74
CA HIS A 105 1.62 2.78 16.75
C HIS A 105 0.74 3.91 17.29
N ILE A 106 -0.27 3.55 18.08
CA ILE A 106 -1.14 4.51 18.77
C ILE A 106 -0.35 5.32 19.80
N MET A 107 0.61 4.69 20.49
CA MET A 107 1.48 5.35 21.48
C MET A 107 2.61 6.18 20.86
N THR A 108 2.86 6.11 19.55
CA THR A 108 3.88 6.96 18.92
C THR A 108 3.44 8.42 18.88
N PRO A 109 4.38 9.40 18.94
CA PRO A 109 4.05 10.82 18.91
C PRO A 109 3.34 11.28 17.63
N PHE A 110 3.34 10.46 16.56
CA PHE A 110 2.61 10.72 15.32
C PHE A 110 1.21 10.10 15.28
N GLY A 111 0.89 9.19 16.20
CA GLY A 111 -0.34 8.40 16.17
C GLY A 111 -0.41 7.42 14.98
N PHE A 112 -1.50 6.66 14.91
CA PHE A 112 -1.69 5.60 13.91
C PHE A 112 -2.07 6.14 12.52
N ALA A 113 -2.98 7.12 12.45
CA ALA A 113 -3.57 7.58 11.20
C ALA A 113 -2.55 8.16 10.20
N PRO A 114 -1.60 9.04 10.59
CA PRO A 114 -0.62 9.58 9.64
C PRO A 114 0.33 8.52 9.09
N VAL A 115 0.67 7.52 9.90
CA VAL A 115 1.60 6.46 9.50
C VAL A 115 0.91 5.43 8.62
N ALA A 116 -0.34 5.06 8.92
CA ALA A 116 -1.16 4.19 8.08
C ALA A 116 -1.43 4.84 6.71
N LEU A 117 -1.73 6.14 6.67
CA LEU A 117 -1.90 6.89 5.43
C LEU A 117 -0.61 6.93 4.60
N LEU A 118 0.53 7.24 5.22
CA LEU A 118 1.82 7.27 4.51
C LEU A 118 2.23 5.89 3.97
N LYS A 119 1.96 4.81 4.72
CA LYS A 119 2.17 3.44 4.24
C LYS A 119 1.24 3.10 3.07
N GLY A 120 -0.03 3.50 3.15
CA GLY A 120 -1.00 3.27 2.08
C GLY A 120 -0.67 4.01 0.78
N VAL A 121 -0.11 5.23 0.87
CA VAL A 121 0.30 6.03 -0.31
C VAL A 121 1.61 5.51 -0.94
N ALA A 122 2.46 4.82 -0.18
CA ALA A 122 3.76 4.38 -0.66
C ALA A 122 3.72 3.08 -1.48
N LYS A 123 2.70 2.24 -1.30
CA LYS A 123 2.49 0.96 -1.98
C LYS A 123 1.99 1.13 -3.41
#